data_AF-A0A8S2G843-F1
#
_entry.id   AF-A0A8S2G843-F1
#
_cell.length_a   1.000
_cell.length_b   1.000
_cell.length_c   1.000
_cell.angle_alpha   90.00
_cell.angle_beta   90.00
_cell.angle_gamma   90.00
#
_symmetry.space_group_name_H-M   'P 1'
#
loop_
_entity.id
_entity.type
_entity.pdbx_description
1 polymer ?
#
loop_
_entity_poly.entity_id
_entity_poly.type
_entity_poly.pdbx_seq_one_letter_code
_entity_poly.pdbx_strand_id
1 'polypeptide(L)' 'EANVEWIEGAAIIVAVVVVVLATSFNDWSKERQFRGLQLKIESDQKFNVRRNNVIQQIPVKDIVVGDICQIKY' A
#
# COMPACT_ATOMS: atom_id res chain seq x y z
N GLU A 1 -33.16 3.32 40.40
CA GLU A 1 -31.88 3.51 39.70
C GLU A 1 -31.61 2.58 38.50
N ALA A 2 -32.18 1.37 38.42
CA ALA A 2 -31.79 0.36 37.40
C ALA A 2 -31.89 0.76 35.91
N ASN A 3 -32.66 1.81 35.57
CA ASN A 3 -32.77 2.29 34.19
C ASN A 3 -31.53 3.05 33.70
N VAL A 4 -30.59 3.43 34.57
CA VAL A 4 -29.41 4.22 34.19
C VAL A 4 -28.18 3.32 33.99
N GLU A 5 -28.08 2.21 34.72
CA GLU A 5 -26.90 1.32 34.70
C GLU A 5 -26.72 0.58 33.35
N TRP A 6 -27.81 0.16 32.71
CA TRP A 6 -27.72 -0.49 31.39
C TRP A 6 -27.30 0.48 30.28
N ILE A 7 -27.60 1.76 30.44
CA ILE A 7 -27.25 2.82 29.48
C ILE A 7 -25.75 3.06 29.51
N GLU A 8 -25.14 3.00 30.69
CA GLU A 8 -23.69 3.12 30.85
C GLU A 8 -22.95 1.96 30.15
N GLY A 9 -23.39 0.72 30.34
CA GLY A 9 -22.83 -0.44 29.63
C GLY A 9 -23.04 -0.37 28.11
N ALA A 10 -24.22 0.07 27.67
CA ALA A 10 -24.51 0.26 26.24
C ALA A 10 -23.62 1.34 25.61
N ALA A 11 -23.36 2.44 26.31
CA ALA A 11 -22.52 3.53 25.82
C ALA A 11 -21.08 3.07 25.53
N ILE A 12 -20.50 2.23 26.40
CA ILE A 12 -19.15 1.68 26.21
C ILE A 12 -19.09 0.80 24.96
N ILE A 13 -20.08 -0.09 24.78
CA ILE A 13 -20.14 -0.99 23.62
C ILE A 13 -20.26 -0.18 22.32
N VAL A 14 -21.16 0.80 22.29
CA VAL A 14 -21.35 1.68 21.12
C VAL A 14 -20.08 2.46 20.81
N ALA A 15 -19.40 3.02 21.82
CA ALA A 15 -18.16 3.75 21.65
C ALA A 15 -17.05 2.88 21.04
N VAL A 16 -16.85 1.66 21.55
CA VAL A 16 -15.84 0.71 21.02
C VAL A 16 -16.17 0.32 19.57
N VAL A 17 -17.44 0.04 19.26
CA VAL A 17 -17.87 -0.32 17.89
C VAL A 17 -17.56 0.79 16.91
N VAL A 18 -17.90 2.04 17.25
CA VAL A 18 -17.64 3.20 16.39
C VAL A 18 -16.14 3.41 16.18
N VAL A 19 -15.34 3.33 17.25
CA VAL A 19 -13.88 3.51 17.16
C VAL A 19 -13.23 2.42 16.30
N VAL A 20 -13.59 1.15 16.51
CA VAL A 20 -13.02 0.04 15.72
C VAL A 20 -13.41 0.16 14.25
N LEU A 21 -14.67 0.45 13.94
CA LEU A 21 -15.11 0.65 12.56
C LEU A 21 -14.37 1.83 11.90
N ALA A 22 -14.25 2.96 12.60
CA ALA A 22 -13.53 4.13 12.09
C ALA A 22 -12.04 3.83 11.87
N THR A 23 -11.39 3.14 12.81
CA THR A 23 -9.97 2.76 12.72
C THR A 23 -9.75 1.78 11.57
N SER A 24 -10.51 0.68 11.50
CA SER A 24 -10.37 -0.31 10.43
C SER A 24 -10.69 0.27 9.05
N PHE A 25 -11.69 1.15 8.94
CA PHE A 25 -12.00 1.84 7.69
C PHE A 25 -10.86 2.78 7.26
N ASN A 26 -10.31 3.54 8.21
CA ASN A 26 -9.18 4.43 7.96
C ASN A 26 -7.93 3.64 7.53
N ASP A 27 -7.65 2.54 8.22
CA ASP A 27 -6.52 1.65 7.90
C ASP A 27 -6.67 1.03 6.51
N TRP A 28 -7.86 0.55 6.15
CA TRP A 28 -8.16 0.04 4.81
C TRP A 28 -7.98 1.12 3.72
N SER A 29 -8.45 2.34 3.99
CA SER A 29 -8.31 3.46 3.07
C SER A 29 -6.83 3.84 2.86
N LYS A 30 -6.03 3.87 3.93
CA LYS A 30 -4.58 4.11 3.86
C LYS A 30 -3.87 3.03 3.06
N GLU A 31 -4.16 1.76 3.32
CA GLU A 31 -3.51 0.65 2.63
C GLU A 31 -3.82 0.67 1.12
N ARG A 32 -5.06 1.00 0.74
CA ARG A 32 -5.45 1.13 -0.66
C ARG A 32 -4.73 2.28 -1.37
N GLN A 33 -4.53 3.41 -0.69
CA GLN A 33 -3.75 4.53 -1.22
C GLN A 33 -2.27 4.19 -1.37
N PHE A 34 -1.69 3.44 -0.41
CA PHE A 34 -0.33 2.96 -0.50
C PHE A 34 -0.10 2.00 -1.67
N ARG A 35 -1.06 1.11 -1.96
CA ARG A 35 -0.97 0.22 -3.12
C ARG A 35 -0.93 0.99 -4.44
N GLY A 36 -1.72 2.05 -4.57
CA GLY A 36 -1.69 2.92 -5.75
C GLY A 36 -0.35 3.64 -5.92
N LEU A 37 0.22 4.15 -4.83
CA LEU A 37 1.53 4.79 -4.83
C LEU A 37 2.65 3.79 -5.14
N GLN A 38 2.63 2.60 -4.54
CA GLN A 38 3.62 1.55 -4.81
C GLN A 38 3.60 1.08 -6.26
N LEU A 39 2.41 0.88 -6.86
CA LEU A 39 2.30 0.52 -8.29
C LEU A 39 2.87 1.62 -9.20
N LYS A 40 2.65 2.89 -8.85
CA LYS A 40 3.23 4.03 -9.58
C LYS A 40 4.76 4.05 -9.44
N ILE A 41 5.28 3.92 -8.22
CA ILE A 41 6.72 3.92 -7.91
C ILE A 41 7.43 2.75 -8.61
N GLU A 42 6.83 1.57 -8.56
CA GLU A 42 7.36 0.36 -9.18
C GLU A 42 7.42 0.44 -10.70
N SER A 43 6.44 1.09 -11.32
CA SER A 43 6.46 1.37 -12.75
C SER A 43 7.47 2.46 -13.15
N ASP A 44 7.83 3.36 -12.23
CA ASP A 44 8.72 4.49 -12.51
C ASP A 44 10.20 4.11 -12.37
N GLN A 45 10.51 3.07 -11.60
CA GLN A 45 11.83 2.45 -11.52
C GLN A 45 12.11 1.62 -12.78
N LYS A 46 12.36 2.28 -13.91
CA LYS A 46 12.81 1.65 -15.15
C LYS A 46 14.32 1.79 -15.29
N PHE A 47 14.99 0.69 -15.63
CA PHE A 47 16.43 0.67 -15.87
C PHE A 47 16.73 0.39 -17.34
N ASN A 48 17.78 1.01 -17.86
CA ASN A 48 18.25 0.75 -19.22
C ASN A 48 19.06 -0.54 -19.24
N VAL A 49 18.54 -1.58 -19.91
CA VAL A 49 19.27 -2.82 -20.18
C VAL A 49 19.50 -2.98 -21.68
N ARG A 50 20.60 -3.63 -22.05
CA ARG A 50 20.91 -3.98 -23.43
C ARG A 50 20.51 -5.43 -23.70
N ARG A 51 19.44 -5.64 -24.46
CA ARG A 51 18.98 -6.95 -24.94
C ARG A 51 18.92 -6.94 -26.47
N ASN A 52 19.37 -8.02 -27.12
CA ASN A 52 19.35 -8.14 -28.60
C ASN A 52 20.01 -6.96 -29.33
N ASN A 53 21.12 -6.45 -28.80
CA ASN A 53 21.84 -5.28 -29.32
C ASN A 53 21.04 -3.96 -29.36
N VAL A 54 19.88 -3.90 -28.72
CA VAL A 54 19.05 -2.70 -28.56
C VAL A 54 19.02 -2.30 -27.08
N ILE A 55 19.05 -0.99 -26.82
CA ILE A 55 18.88 -0.45 -25.46
C ILE A 55 17.39 -0.28 -25.22
N GLN A 56 16.86 -0.97 -24.22
CA GLN A 56 15.46 -0.89 -23.84
C GLN A 56 15.32 -0.60 -22.34
N GLN A 57 14.31 0.20 -21.99
CA GLN A 57 13.94 0.46 -20.61
C GLN A 57 12.96 -0.61 -20.14
N ILE A 58 13.39 -1.41 -19.17
CA ILE A 58 12.53 -2.40 -18.52
C ILE A 58 12.33 -2.03 -17.05
N PRO A 59 11.19 -2.39 -16.44
CA PRO A 59 11.01 -2.28 -15.00
C PRO A 59 12.10 -3.05 -14.25
N VAL A 60 12.57 -2.52 -13.12
CA VAL A 60 13.61 -3.19 -12.31
C VAL A 60 13.21 -4.61 -11.89
N LYS A 61 11.90 -4.87 -11.72
CA LYS A 61 11.36 -6.20 -11.41
C LYS A 61 11.56 -7.25 -12.50
N ASP A 62 11.69 -6.83 -13.76
CA ASP A 62 11.81 -7.71 -14.92
C ASP A 62 13.28 -7.97 -15.32
N ILE A 63 14.24 -7.41 -14.57
CA ILE A 63 15.67 -7.64 -14.75
C ILE A 63 15.99 -9.05 -14.28
N VAL A 64 16.71 -9.80 -15.12
CA VAL A 64 17.13 -11.18 -14.83
C VAL A 64 18.63 -11.33 -14.90
N VAL A 65 19.14 -12.42 -14.32
CA VAL A 65 20.57 -12.75 -14.37
C VAL A 65 20.98 -12.94 -15.83
N GLY A 66 22.00 -12.20 -16.27
CA GLY A 66 22.49 -12.19 -17.66
C GLY A 66 22.18 -10.90 -18.43
N ASP A 67 21.36 -10.00 -17.87
CA ASP A 67 21.16 -8.68 -18.45
C ASP A 67 22.38 -7.77 -18.30
N ILE A 68 22.62 -6.96 -19.33
CA ILE A 68 23.67 -5.93 -19.31
C ILE A 68 23.03 -4.58 -19.00
N CYS A 69 23.18 -4.12 -17.76
CA CYS A 69 22.65 -2.85 -17.27
C CYS A 69 23.60 -1.67 -17.61
N GLN A 70 23.08 -0.60 -18.19
CA GLN A 70 23.86 0.62 -18.44
C GLN A 70 23.68 1.61 -17.28
N ILE A 71 24.73 1.79 -16.48
CA ILE A 71 24.78 2.77 -15.40
C ILE A 71 25.38 4.06 -15.97
N LYS A 72 24.66 5.18 -15.86
CA LYS A 72 25.20 6.52 -16.13
C LYS A 72 25.56 7.15 -14.78
N TYR A 73 26.77 7.69 -14.69
CA TYR A 73 27.30 8.38 -13.50
C TYR A 73 26.77 9.82 -13.44
#